data_AF-A0A094EGB9-F1
#
_entry.id   AF-A0A094EGB9-F1
#
_cell.length_a   1.000
_cell.length_b   1.000
_cell.length_c   1.000
_cell.angle_alpha   90.00
_cell.angle_beta   90.00
_cell.angle_gamma   90.00
#
_symmetry.space_group_name_H-M   'P 1'
#
loop_
_entity.id
_entity.type
_entity.pdbx_description
1 polymer ?
#
loop_
_entity_poly.entity_id
_entity_poly.type
_entity_poly.pdbx_seq_one_letter_code
_entity_poly.pdbx_strand_id
1 'polypeptide(L)'
;CGVDNPTGPGKEPPVYNGSHPDTCLSGKTIITKEGDSCDSVAIANSISGATLYYINENLHNCTSIKAGLQLCLPDPCTTHMVTANETCVELGVDSGTSWMNLIDWNLMLDSRCSNIWATEPFWGHVICVSAPGGEFEDGGNGGGGGDPGNGDTGGEGGSGNGYSDIIVDPPAGEIGEGTTKNCGFYVQAQEGVGCAKTIVTVSRSTPMDLFLEVNPSLGSAAECDTNLEPGVWYCLSPHYFWDEEQPEPPNGTAAAVPRR
;
A
#
# COMPACT_ATOMS: atom_id res chain seq x y z
N CYS A 1 -12.62 49.00 30.12
CA CYS A 1 -11.93 49.65 28.98
C CYS A 1 -10.50 49.13 28.98
N GLY A 2 -10.07 48.23 28.12
CA GLY A 2 -10.55 47.82 26.80
C GLY A 2 -9.27 47.34 26.11
N VAL A 3 -9.09 46.02 26.03
CA VAL A 3 -8.16 45.44 25.07
C VAL A 3 -8.99 44.46 24.27
N ASP A 4 -9.51 44.99 23.18
CA ASP A 4 -10.15 44.20 22.14
C ASP A 4 -9.08 43.27 21.58
N ASN A 5 -9.15 41.98 21.94
CA ASN A 5 -8.43 40.96 21.22
C ASN A 5 -8.96 40.98 19.78
N PRO A 6 -8.11 41.17 18.75
CA PRO A 6 -8.56 41.01 17.39
C PRO A 6 -8.96 39.53 17.24
N THR A 7 -10.25 39.29 17.02
CA THR A 7 -10.74 38.10 16.34
C THR A 7 -10.10 38.07 14.96
N GLY A 8 -8.88 37.56 14.90
CA GLY A 8 -8.24 37.19 13.65
C GLY A 8 -9.09 36.13 12.95
N PRO A 9 -9.18 36.15 11.62
CA PRO A 9 -9.88 35.09 10.89
C PRO A 9 -9.25 33.76 11.29
N GLY A 10 -10.10 32.78 11.63
CA GLY A 10 -9.66 31.42 11.94
C GLY A 10 -8.69 30.98 10.86
N LYS A 11 -7.50 30.52 11.26
CA LYS A 11 -6.51 30.00 10.32
C LYS A 11 -7.23 28.94 9.48
N GLU A 12 -7.33 29.23 8.20
CA GLU A 12 -7.78 28.29 7.20
C GLU A 12 -6.99 26.99 7.41
N PRO A 13 -7.65 25.82 7.43
CA PRO A 13 -6.95 24.55 7.59
C PRO A 13 -5.84 24.46 6.55
N PRO A 14 -4.69 23.82 6.88
CA PRO A 14 -3.57 23.74 5.97
C PRO A 14 -4.05 23.17 4.63
N VAL A 15 -3.91 23.96 3.57
CA VAL A 15 -4.19 23.52 2.20
C VAL A 15 -3.17 22.43 1.87
N TYR A 16 -3.60 21.18 1.99
CA TYR A 16 -2.78 20.02 1.62
C TYR A 16 -2.79 19.93 0.09
N ASN A 17 -1.71 20.37 -0.56
CA ASN A 17 -1.53 20.31 -2.02
C ASN A 17 -1.20 18.89 -2.50
N GLY A 18 -1.91 17.88 -2.00
CA GLY A 18 -1.96 16.55 -2.63
C GLY A 18 -2.91 16.60 -3.83
N SER A 19 -2.60 15.86 -4.88
CA SER A 19 -3.54 15.62 -5.98
C SER A 19 -4.70 14.79 -5.43
N HIS A 20 -5.81 15.44 -5.07
CA HIS A 20 -7.00 14.75 -4.56
C HIS A 20 -7.75 14.11 -5.74
N PRO A 21 -8.23 12.88 -5.61
CA PRO A 21 -8.95 12.22 -6.69
C PRO A 21 -10.29 12.93 -6.93
N ASP A 22 -10.55 13.36 -8.17
CA ASP A 22 -11.83 13.95 -8.63
C ASP A 22 -13.03 13.00 -8.46
N THR A 23 -12.76 11.74 -8.11
CA THR A 23 -13.73 10.64 -7.98
C THR A 23 -13.57 9.94 -6.65
N CYS A 24 -14.71 9.57 -6.03
CA CYS A 24 -14.71 8.74 -4.83
C CYS A 24 -14.13 7.35 -5.14
N LEU A 25 -12.90 7.09 -4.69
CA LEU A 25 -12.12 5.88 -5.03
C LEU A 25 -12.85 4.58 -4.65
N SER A 26 -13.53 4.55 -3.52
CA SER A 26 -14.31 3.38 -3.08
C SER A 26 -15.61 3.17 -3.87
N GLY A 27 -16.04 4.18 -4.63
CA GLY A 27 -17.37 4.24 -5.26
C GLY A 27 -18.54 4.38 -4.28
N LYS A 28 -18.30 4.53 -2.97
CA LYS A 28 -19.33 4.58 -1.93
C LYS A 28 -19.54 6.00 -1.42
N THR A 29 -20.80 6.44 -1.42
CA THR A 29 -21.17 7.77 -0.88
C THR A 29 -22.35 7.67 0.08
N ILE A 30 -22.45 8.61 1.01
CA ILE A 30 -23.61 8.79 1.89
C ILE A 30 -24.17 10.20 1.77
N ILE A 31 -25.41 10.38 2.24
CA ILE A 31 -26.01 11.68 2.51
C ILE A 31 -26.14 11.82 4.03
N THR A 32 -25.53 12.87 4.58
CA THR A 32 -25.52 13.13 6.02
C THR A 32 -26.91 13.52 6.53
N LYS A 33 -27.14 13.22 7.80
CA LYS A 33 -28.37 13.52 8.54
C LYS A 33 -28.09 14.51 9.66
N GLU A 34 -29.16 15.08 10.19
CA GLU A 34 -29.06 15.98 11.35
C GLU A 34 -28.45 15.23 12.54
N GLY A 35 -27.41 15.81 13.14
CA GLY A 35 -26.68 15.21 14.27
C GLY A 35 -25.50 14.31 13.89
N ASP A 36 -25.21 14.13 12.60
CA ASP A 36 -24.00 13.40 12.18
C ASP A 36 -22.72 14.15 12.57
N SER A 37 -21.71 13.40 12.99
CA SER A 37 -20.34 13.82 13.25
C SER A 37 -19.37 12.91 12.49
N CYS A 38 -18.10 13.28 12.36
CA CYS A 38 -17.13 12.39 11.72
C CYS A 38 -16.97 11.09 12.50
N ASP A 39 -17.04 11.12 13.83
CA ASP A 39 -17.01 9.91 14.66
C ASP A 39 -18.25 9.03 14.47
N SER A 40 -19.45 9.62 14.43
CA SER A 40 -20.68 8.82 14.24
C SER A 40 -20.72 8.18 12.85
N VAL A 41 -20.30 8.92 11.82
CA VAL A 41 -20.18 8.40 10.46
C VAL A 41 -19.08 7.34 10.37
N ALA A 42 -17.94 7.57 11.02
CA ALA A 42 -16.82 6.64 11.03
C ALA A 42 -17.17 5.30 11.68
N ILE A 43 -17.80 5.33 12.86
CA ILE A 43 -18.27 4.13 13.55
C ILE A 43 -19.33 3.39 12.72
N ALA A 44 -20.30 4.12 12.17
CA ALA A 44 -21.41 3.50 11.43
C ALA A 44 -20.99 2.83 10.13
N ASN A 45 -19.87 3.25 9.53
CA ASN A 45 -19.38 2.74 8.25
C ASN A 45 -18.05 1.98 8.37
N SER A 46 -17.51 1.84 9.59
CA SER A 46 -16.22 1.22 9.87
C SER A 46 -15.08 1.84 9.06
N ILE A 47 -14.93 3.16 9.14
CA ILE A 47 -13.92 3.92 8.37
C ILE A 47 -13.11 4.84 9.27
N SER A 48 -12.00 5.36 8.74
CA SER A 48 -11.23 6.43 9.38
C SER A 48 -11.93 7.78 9.27
N GLY A 49 -12.16 8.45 10.41
CA GLY A 49 -12.62 9.83 10.46
C GLY A 49 -11.59 10.82 9.89
N ALA A 50 -10.30 10.55 10.13
CA ALA A 50 -9.19 11.29 9.55
C ALA A 50 -9.24 11.27 8.00
N THR A 51 -9.35 10.08 7.41
CA THR A 51 -9.42 9.93 5.96
C THR A 51 -10.74 10.47 5.40
N LEU A 52 -11.86 10.30 6.11
CA LEU A 52 -13.15 10.89 5.76
C LEU A 52 -13.07 12.41 5.63
N TYR A 53 -12.45 13.08 6.61
CA TYR A 53 -12.24 14.53 6.57
C TYR A 53 -11.35 14.94 5.40
N TYR A 54 -10.24 14.23 5.21
CA TYR A 54 -9.25 14.55 4.18
C TYR A 54 -9.84 14.49 2.76
N ILE A 55 -10.58 13.44 2.41
CA ILE A 55 -11.06 13.22 1.03
C ILE A 55 -12.33 14.03 0.68
N ASN A 56 -12.93 14.74 1.63
CA ASN A 56 -14.17 15.48 1.41
C ASN A 56 -13.95 16.98 1.64
N GLU A 57 -13.60 17.73 0.59
CA GLU A 57 -13.32 19.17 0.69
C GLU A 57 -14.48 19.99 1.29
N ASN A 58 -15.73 19.58 1.06
CA ASN A 58 -16.92 20.25 1.57
C ASN A 58 -17.21 19.95 3.06
N LEU A 59 -16.44 19.06 3.69
CA LEU A 59 -16.59 18.66 5.09
C LEU A 59 -15.71 19.51 6.00
N HIS A 60 -16.16 20.73 6.32
CA HIS A 60 -15.38 21.66 7.14
C HIS A 60 -15.54 21.48 8.66
N ASN A 61 -16.60 20.81 9.11
CA ASN A 61 -16.92 20.65 10.54
C ASN A 61 -17.27 19.18 10.85
N CYS A 62 -16.40 18.52 11.60
CA CYS A 62 -16.59 17.14 12.03
C CYS A 62 -17.38 16.97 13.33
N THR A 63 -17.61 18.03 14.10
CA THR A 63 -18.40 17.95 15.35
C THR A 63 -19.90 17.97 15.05
N SER A 64 -20.31 18.72 14.02
CA SER A 64 -21.69 18.82 13.57
C SER A 64 -21.73 19.00 12.06
N ILE A 65 -21.94 17.90 11.36
CA ILE A 65 -22.02 17.86 9.91
C ILE A 65 -23.41 18.34 9.49
N LYS A 66 -23.46 19.28 8.55
CA LYS A 66 -24.71 19.77 7.98
C LYS A 66 -25.46 18.62 7.30
N ALA A 67 -26.74 18.46 7.60
CA ALA A 67 -27.60 17.48 6.92
C ALA A 67 -27.71 17.75 5.41
N GLY A 68 -27.82 16.68 4.62
CA GLY A 68 -27.94 16.75 3.16
C GLY A 68 -26.62 16.92 2.42
N LEU A 69 -25.48 16.82 3.11
CA LEU A 69 -24.16 16.83 2.48
C LEU A 69 -23.85 15.44 1.93
N GLN A 70 -23.43 15.37 0.66
CA GLN A 70 -22.94 14.14 0.07
C GLN A 70 -21.46 13.97 0.42
N LEU A 71 -21.12 12.84 1.04
CA LEU A 71 -19.75 12.50 1.42
C LEU A 71 -19.31 11.22 0.70
N CYS A 72 -18.08 11.23 0.18
CA CYS A 72 -17.37 10.02 -0.21
C CYS A 72 -16.91 9.27 1.05
N LEU A 73 -17.12 7.97 1.09
CA LEU A 73 -16.59 7.11 2.15
C LEU A 73 -15.27 6.48 1.67
N PRO A 74 -14.20 6.46 2.49
CA PRO A 74 -13.07 5.59 2.21
C PRO A 74 -13.47 4.11 2.40
N ASP A 75 -12.57 3.19 2.09
CA ASP A 75 -12.83 1.77 2.29
C ASP A 75 -12.89 1.38 3.77
N PRO A 76 -13.70 0.37 4.12
CA PRO A 76 -13.89 -0.03 5.50
C PRO A 76 -12.65 -0.71 6.09
N CYS A 77 -12.46 -0.59 7.39
CA CYS A 77 -11.35 -1.11 8.18
C CYS A 77 -11.85 -1.48 9.59
N THR A 78 -11.02 -2.19 10.35
CA THR A 78 -11.19 -2.26 11.80
C THR A 78 -10.87 -0.89 12.39
N THR A 79 -11.81 -0.32 13.15
CA THR A 79 -11.69 1.01 13.72
C THR A 79 -11.37 0.99 15.20
N HIS A 80 -10.58 1.97 15.66
CA HIS A 80 -10.33 2.26 17.07
C HIS A 80 -10.71 3.70 17.39
N MET A 81 -11.27 3.94 18.57
CA MET A 81 -11.58 5.27 19.07
C MET A 81 -10.48 5.73 20.01
N VAL A 82 -9.66 6.67 19.56
CA VAL A 82 -8.48 7.11 20.29
C VAL A 82 -8.85 8.00 21.48
N THR A 83 -8.00 7.93 22.50
CA THR A 83 -8.06 8.72 23.72
C THR A 83 -6.85 9.64 23.83
N ALA A 84 -6.94 10.67 24.66
CA ALA A 84 -5.92 11.72 24.76
C ALA A 84 -4.54 11.25 25.23
N ASN A 85 -4.44 10.05 25.80
CA ASN A 85 -3.18 9.52 26.34
C ASN A 85 -2.55 8.45 25.45
N GLU A 86 -3.18 8.07 24.33
CA GLU A 86 -2.65 7.05 23.44
C GLU A 86 -1.58 7.60 22.51
N THR A 87 -0.61 6.75 22.18
CA THR A 87 0.39 7.00 21.17
C THR A 87 0.24 6.03 20.02
N CYS A 88 0.64 6.46 18.82
CA CYS A 88 0.64 5.60 17.64
C CYS A 88 1.49 4.33 17.81
N VAL A 89 2.57 4.42 18.58
CA VAL A 89 3.47 3.28 18.82
C VAL A 89 2.78 2.21 19.66
N GLU A 90 2.19 2.60 20.79
CA GLU A 90 1.46 1.68 21.67
C GLU A 90 0.23 1.11 20.96
N LEU A 91 -0.55 1.96 20.28
CA LEU A 91 -1.73 1.51 19.55
C LEU A 91 -1.38 0.56 18.40
N GLY A 92 -0.28 0.81 17.69
CA GLY A 92 0.21 -0.09 16.64
C GLY A 92 0.52 -1.46 17.21
N VAL A 93 1.27 -1.52 18.32
CA VAL A 93 1.60 -2.77 19.02
C VAL A 93 0.33 -3.51 19.48
N ASP A 94 -0.60 -2.80 20.12
CA ASP A 94 -1.84 -3.39 20.64
C ASP A 94 -2.76 -3.90 19.52
N SER A 95 -2.70 -3.26 18.35
CA SER A 95 -3.48 -3.63 17.16
C SER A 95 -2.76 -4.64 16.26
N GLY A 96 -1.52 -5.04 16.58
CA GLY A 96 -0.73 -5.97 15.76
C GLY A 96 -0.27 -5.39 14.42
N THR A 97 -0.09 -4.07 14.33
CA THR A 97 0.35 -3.36 13.12
C THR A 97 1.50 -2.40 13.40
N SER A 98 2.08 -1.79 12.37
CA SER A 98 3.12 -0.76 12.53
C SER A 98 2.50 0.63 12.72
N TRP A 99 3.18 1.51 13.47
CA TRP A 99 2.75 2.92 13.57
C TRP A 99 2.79 3.65 12.22
N MET A 100 3.64 3.19 11.28
CA MET A 100 3.69 3.71 9.91
C MET A 100 2.41 3.35 9.15
N ASN A 101 1.92 2.12 9.29
CA ASN A 101 0.65 1.71 8.72
C ASN A 101 -0.52 2.55 9.25
N LEU A 102 -0.52 2.88 10.54
CA LEU A 102 -1.53 3.78 11.11
C LEU A 102 -1.53 5.16 10.43
N ILE A 103 -0.36 5.71 10.08
CA ILE A 103 -0.27 6.97 9.34
C ILE A 103 -0.84 6.80 7.93
N ASP A 104 -0.43 5.75 7.22
CA ASP A 104 -0.85 5.50 5.84
C ASP A 104 -2.36 5.32 5.69
N TRP A 105 -3.02 4.72 6.69
CA TRP A 105 -4.45 4.47 6.68
C TRP A 105 -5.31 5.64 7.16
N ASN A 106 -4.70 6.68 7.74
CA ASN A 106 -5.40 7.80 8.38
C ASN A 106 -4.82 9.15 7.92
N LEU A 107 -5.27 9.64 6.77
CA LEU A 107 -4.60 10.71 6.00
C LEU A 107 -4.45 12.08 6.70
N MET A 108 -5.16 12.33 7.81
CA MET A 108 -4.95 13.55 8.61
C MET A 108 -3.85 13.42 9.65
N LEU A 109 -3.30 12.22 9.88
CA LEU A 109 -2.16 12.04 10.76
C LEU A 109 -0.90 12.64 10.14
N ASP A 110 -0.15 13.37 10.95
CA ASP A 110 1.16 13.87 10.52
C ASP A 110 2.18 12.71 10.44
N SER A 111 3.30 12.96 9.77
CA SER A 111 4.35 11.95 9.54
C SER A 111 5.00 11.42 10.83
N ARG A 112 4.73 12.02 11.99
CA ARG A 112 5.19 11.57 13.31
C ARG A 112 4.05 10.99 14.15
N CYS A 113 2.84 10.94 13.61
CA CYS A 113 1.60 10.64 14.32
C CYS A 113 1.49 11.40 15.66
N SER A 114 1.95 12.66 15.69
CA SER A 114 1.95 13.46 16.92
C SER A 114 0.57 14.05 17.23
N ASN A 115 -0.32 14.02 16.24
CA ASN A 115 -1.69 14.52 16.28
C ASN A 115 -2.74 13.40 16.32
N ILE A 116 -2.40 12.20 16.81
CA ILE A 116 -3.34 11.06 16.88
C ILE A 116 -4.65 11.44 17.58
N TRP A 117 -4.56 12.18 18.69
CA TRP A 117 -5.70 12.79 19.36
C TRP A 117 -5.72 14.29 19.10
N ALA A 118 -6.19 14.69 17.93
CA ALA A 118 -6.27 16.10 17.59
C ALA A 118 -7.58 16.75 18.02
N THR A 119 -7.48 18.05 18.30
CA THR A 119 -8.62 18.92 18.61
C THR A 119 -8.75 20.09 17.64
N GLU A 120 -7.68 20.48 16.93
CA GLU A 120 -7.67 21.58 15.97
C GLU A 120 -6.70 21.33 14.78
N PRO A 121 -7.19 21.18 13.53
CA PRO A 121 -8.59 20.94 13.20
C PRO A 121 -9.14 19.69 13.93
N PHE A 122 -10.44 19.53 14.01
CA PHE A 122 -11.05 18.31 14.55
C PHE A 122 -11.55 17.46 13.38
N TRP A 123 -11.06 16.22 13.24
CA TRP A 123 -11.47 15.25 12.21
C TRP A 123 -12.11 13.98 12.79
N GLY A 124 -12.46 14.02 14.07
CA GLY A 124 -12.86 12.83 14.82
C GLY A 124 -11.68 12.13 15.51
N HIS A 125 -12.02 11.21 16.39
CA HIS A 125 -11.12 10.33 17.13
C HIS A 125 -11.25 8.86 16.70
N VAL A 126 -12.10 8.55 15.71
CA VAL A 126 -12.19 7.21 15.14
C VAL A 126 -11.19 7.05 13.99
N ILE A 127 -10.25 6.12 14.13
CA ILE A 127 -9.20 5.85 13.14
C ILE A 127 -9.20 4.39 12.71
N CYS A 128 -8.63 4.10 11.55
CA CYS A 128 -8.35 2.73 11.11
C CYS A 128 -7.13 2.16 11.83
N VAL A 129 -7.25 0.93 12.32
CA VAL A 129 -6.16 0.12 12.89
C VAL A 129 -5.91 -1.18 12.11
N SER A 130 -6.61 -1.37 10.98
CA SER A 130 -6.31 -2.36 9.96
C SER A 130 -6.32 -1.71 8.57
N ALA A 131 -5.78 -2.39 7.57
CA ALA A 131 -5.81 -1.94 6.19
C ALA A 131 -7.25 -1.64 5.72
N PRO A 132 -7.53 -0.40 5.24
CA PRO A 132 -8.78 -0.08 4.56
C PRO A 132 -8.96 -0.95 3.32
N GLY A 133 -10.12 -1.58 3.18
CA GLY A 133 -10.40 -2.55 2.13
C GLY A 133 -10.07 -4.00 2.49
N GLY A 134 -9.48 -4.23 3.67
CA GLY A 134 -9.05 -5.55 4.13
C GLY A 134 -7.63 -5.90 3.71
N GLU A 135 -7.16 -7.06 4.14
CA GLU A 135 -5.93 -7.63 3.61
C GLU A 135 -6.15 -8.00 2.15
N PHE A 136 -5.15 -7.72 1.31
CA PHE A 136 -5.15 -8.22 -0.05
C PHE A 136 -5.09 -9.75 0.03
N GLU A 137 -6.20 -10.43 -0.25
CA GLU A 137 -6.17 -11.86 -0.52
C GLU A 137 -5.44 -12.04 -1.84
N ASP A 138 -4.14 -12.35 -1.74
CA ASP A 138 -3.42 -12.90 -2.88
C ASP A 138 -4.17 -14.18 -3.31
N GLY A 139 -4.74 -14.17 -4.50
CA GLY A 139 -5.37 -15.34 -5.10
C GLY A 139 -4.38 -16.50 -5.33
N GLY A 140 -3.10 -16.31 -4.99
CA GLY A 140 -2.07 -17.32 -4.94
C GLY A 140 -2.22 -18.26 -3.74
N ASN A 141 -2.22 -19.56 -4.03
CA ASN A 141 -2.07 -20.63 -3.04
C ASN A 141 -0.66 -20.57 -2.41
N GLY A 142 -0.44 -19.66 -1.46
CA GLY A 142 0.76 -19.57 -0.63
C GLY A 142 0.81 -20.74 0.35
N GLY A 143 1.69 -21.69 0.10
CA GLY A 143 1.90 -22.86 0.94
C GLY A 143 2.32 -22.47 2.35
N GLY A 144 1.70 -23.10 3.36
CA GLY A 144 2.08 -22.94 4.76
C GLY A 144 3.54 -23.34 5.00
N GLY A 145 4.40 -22.34 5.19
CA GLY A 145 5.76 -22.49 5.68
C GLY A 145 5.91 -21.67 6.95
N GLY A 146 5.96 -22.35 8.10
CA GLY A 146 6.27 -21.72 9.37
C GLY A 146 7.76 -21.38 9.45
N ASP A 147 8.11 -20.19 8.98
CA ASP A 147 9.39 -19.53 9.29
C ASP A 147 9.19 -18.00 9.18
N PRO A 148 9.22 -17.22 10.27
CA PRO A 148 9.02 -15.77 10.23
C PRO A 148 10.31 -15.01 9.83
N GLY A 149 11.19 -15.66 9.09
CA GLY A 149 12.34 -15.03 8.46
C GLY A 149 11.93 -14.41 7.13
N ASN A 150 11.83 -13.07 7.10
CA ASN A 150 11.60 -12.27 5.91
C ASN A 150 12.71 -12.53 4.87
N GLY A 151 12.52 -13.54 4.02
CA GLY A 151 13.14 -13.55 2.69
C GLY A 151 12.57 -12.38 1.90
N ASP A 152 13.39 -11.74 1.09
CA ASP A 152 13.19 -10.41 0.48
C ASP A 152 11.98 -10.26 -0.48
N THR A 153 10.98 -11.12 -0.38
CA THR A 153 9.62 -10.84 -0.85
C THR A 153 9.00 -9.73 -0.01
N GLY A 154 9.12 -8.51 -0.52
CA GLY A 154 8.59 -7.29 0.09
C GLY A 154 7.08 -7.38 0.36
N GLY A 155 6.73 -7.78 1.58
CA GLY A 155 5.44 -7.49 2.21
C GLY A 155 5.40 -6.05 2.76
N GLU A 156 4.26 -5.66 3.31
CA GLU A 156 4.07 -4.29 3.82
C GLU A 156 5.08 -3.96 4.93
N GLY A 157 5.84 -2.88 4.72
CA GLY A 157 6.99 -2.47 5.56
C GLY A 157 8.36 -2.85 4.99
N GLY A 158 8.43 -3.51 3.83
CA GLY A 158 9.68 -4.02 3.24
C GLY A 158 10.65 -2.93 2.76
N SER A 159 11.73 -2.71 3.51
CA SER A 159 13.01 -2.21 2.97
C SER A 159 13.58 -3.25 2.00
N GLY A 160 13.03 -3.34 0.79
CA GLY A 160 13.58 -4.12 -0.32
C GLY A 160 14.09 -3.18 -1.40
N ASN A 161 15.23 -3.51 -2.00
CA ASN A 161 15.80 -2.77 -3.14
C ASN A 161 15.37 -3.36 -4.50
N GLY A 162 14.42 -4.30 -4.50
CA GLY A 162 13.92 -4.99 -5.69
C GLY A 162 14.69 -6.25 -6.07
N TYR A 163 15.80 -6.56 -5.39
CA TYR A 163 16.61 -7.75 -5.64
C TYR A 163 16.19 -8.93 -4.75
N SER A 164 16.58 -10.13 -5.17
CA SER A 164 16.43 -11.37 -4.41
C SER A 164 17.80 -11.98 -4.07
N ASP A 165 17.92 -12.59 -2.89
CA ASP A 165 19.09 -13.38 -2.49
C ASP A 165 19.07 -14.83 -2.99
N ILE A 166 17.99 -15.23 -3.68
CA ILE A 166 17.83 -16.58 -4.22
C ILE A 166 17.52 -16.53 -5.72
N ILE A 167 17.85 -17.61 -6.42
CA ILE A 167 17.43 -17.84 -7.81
C ILE A 167 16.42 -18.98 -7.79
N VAL A 168 15.28 -18.78 -8.45
CA VAL A 168 14.24 -19.79 -8.62
C VAL A 168 14.20 -20.26 -10.07
N ASP A 169 13.75 -21.49 -10.28
CA ASP A 169 13.55 -22.01 -11.63
C ASP A 169 12.46 -21.20 -12.37
N PRO A 170 12.62 -20.94 -13.68
CA PRO A 170 11.60 -20.28 -14.48
C PRO A 170 10.26 -21.03 -14.43
N PRO A 171 9.13 -20.32 -14.30
CA PRO A 171 7.80 -20.92 -14.36
C PRO A 171 7.55 -21.67 -15.68
N ALA A 172 6.63 -22.64 -15.64
CA ALA A 172 6.16 -23.30 -16.85
C ALA A 172 5.34 -22.30 -17.69
N GLY A 173 5.85 -21.93 -18.86
CA GLY A 173 5.18 -21.00 -19.76
C GLY A 173 6.16 -20.28 -20.68
N GLU A 174 5.64 -19.31 -21.41
CA GLU A 174 6.45 -18.40 -22.22
C GLU A 174 7.12 -17.36 -21.33
N ILE A 175 8.44 -17.20 -21.49
CA ILE A 175 9.25 -16.21 -20.78
C ILE A 175 9.58 -15.11 -21.78
N GLY A 176 9.43 -13.86 -21.38
CA GLY A 176 9.69 -12.70 -22.22
C GLY A 176 11.09 -12.75 -22.83
N GLU A 177 11.21 -12.29 -24.07
CA GLU A 177 12.51 -12.30 -24.75
C GLU A 177 13.53 -11.47 -23.96
N GLY A 178 14.71 -12.05 -23.73
CA GLY A 178 15.80 -11.39 -23.00
C GLY A 178 15.61 -11.29 -21.49
N THR A 179 14.47 -11.75 -20.93
CA THR A 179 14.26 -11.81 -19.48
C THR A 179 15.38 -12.63 -18.81
N THR A 180 15.98 -12.08 -17.76
CA THR A 180 17.03 -12.80 -17.01
C THR A 180 16.49 -14.10 -16.43
N LYS A 181 17.32 -15.14 -16.48
CA LYS A 181 17.04 -16.45 -15.85
C LYS A 181 17.49 -16.51 -14.39
N ASN A 182 18.38 -15.59 -13.99
CA ASN A 182 18.86 -15.44 -12.63
C ASN A 182 17.87 -14.59 -11.83
N CYS A 183 16.64 -15.05 -11.77
CA CYS A 183 15.55 -14.35 -11.14
C CYS A 183 15.11 -15.08 -9.88
N GLY A 184 14.86 -14.34 -8.80
CA GLY A 184 14.30 -14.89 -7.58
C GLY A 184 12.77 -14.88 -7.55
N PHE A 185 12.14 -14.06 -8.39
CA PHE A 185 10.69 -13.98 -8.48
C PHE A 185 10.22 -13.56 -9.87
N TYR A 186 9.38 -14.38 -10.50
CA TYR A 186 8.77 -14.08 -11.81
C TYR A 186 7.33 -13.61 -11.65
N VAL A 187 6.90 -12.68 -12.50
CA VAL A 187 5.52 -12.19 -12.61
C VAL A 187 4.94 -12.48 -13.98
N GLN A 188 3.70 -12.94 -14.03
CA GLN A 188 2.99 -13.14 -15.30
C GLN A 188 2.15 -11.91 -15.64
N ALA A 189 2.34 -11.36 -16.84
CA ALA A 189 1.56 -10.25 -17.33
C ALA A 189 0.08 -10.63 -17.47
N GLN A 190 -0.80 -9.75 -17.01
CA GLN A 190 -2.25 -9.94 -17.04
C GLN A 190 -2.88 -9.06 -18.13
N GLU A 191 -3.98 -9.53 -18.72
CA GLU A 191 -4.68 -8.77 -19.76
C GLU A 191 -5.18 -7.41 -19.23
N GLY A 192 -4.84 -6.33 -19.93
CA GLY A 192 -5.25 -4.97 -19.55
C GLY A 192 -4.52 -4.37 -18.34
N VAL A 193 -3.45 -5.02 -17.85
CA VAL A 193 -2.62 -4.53 -16.74
C VAL A 193 -1.28 -4.05 -17.30
N GLY A 194 -1.00 -2.75 -17.17
CA GLY A 194 0.28 -2.16 -17.58
C GLY A 194 1.42 -2.45 -16.60
N CYS A 195 2.67 -2.21 -17.01
CA CYS A 195 3.88 -2.58 -16.28
C CYS A 195 3.93 -2.03 -14.86
N ALA A 196 3.59 -0.75 -14.68
CA ALA A 196 3.61 -0.15 -13.35
C ALA A 196 2.64 -0.86 -12.41
N LYS A 197 1.46 -1.23 -12.93
CA LYS A 197 0.46 -1.97 -12.17
C LYS A 197 0.89 -3.41 -11.92
N THR A 198 1.50 -4.07 -12.90
CA THR A 198 2.05 -5.42 -12.77
C THR A 198 3.09 -5.50 -11.65
N ILE A 199 3.99 -4.52 -11.57
CA ILE A 199 4.98 -4.40 -10.49
C ILE A 199 4.27 -4.25 -9.15
N VAL A 200 3.50 -3.16 -8.94
CA VAL A 200 2.95 -2.84 -7.61
C VAL A 200 1.89 -3.81 -7.10
N THR A 201 1.27 -4.61 -7.99
CA THR A 201 0.31 -5.66 -7.60
C THR A 201 1.02 -6.87 -6.99
N VAL A 202 2.30 -7.09 -7.33
CA VAL A 202 3.02 -8.31 -7.00
C VAL A 202 4.23 -8.05 -6.08
N SER A 203 4.89 -6.89 -6.22
CA SER A 203 5.95 -6.41 -5.33
C SER A 203 5.98 -4.88 -5.32
N ARG A 204 5.92 -4.27 -4.13
CA ARG A 204 6.06 -2.81 -4.00
C ARG A 204 7.52 -2.33 -3.91
N SER A 205 8.48 -3.26 -3.96
CA SER A 205 9.89 -2.96 -3.74
C SER A 205 10.75 -2.97 -5.01
N THR A 206 10.24 -3.41 -6.17
CA THR A 206 11.01 -3.39 -7.42
C THR A 206 10.89 -2.03 -8.12
N PRO A 207 11.99 -1.30 -8.32
CA PRO A 207 12.00 -0.10 -9.14
C PRO A 207 11.67 -0.39 -10.62
N MET A 208 10.95 0.51 -11.29
CA MET A 208 10.57 0.33 -12.71
C MET A 208 11.80 0.21 -13.63
N ASP A 209 12.85 0.99 -13.37
CA ASP A 209 14.11 0.91 -14.10
C ASP A 209 14.78 -0.46 -13.96
N LEU A 210 14.84 -1.03 -12.74
CA LEU A 210 15.34 -2.39 -12.52
C LEU A 210 14.49 -3.42 -13.27
N PHE A 211 13.16 -3.30 -13.22
CA PHE A 211 12.26 -4.21 -13.92
C PHE A 211 12.47 -4.18 -15.45
N LEU A 212 12.67 -3.00 -16.03
CA LEU A 212 12.95 -2.87 -17.46
C LEU A 212 14.35 -3.37 -17.83
N GLU A 213 15.33 -3.14 -16.96
CA GLU A 213 16.72 -3.57 -17.17
C GLU A 213 16.83 -5.10 -17.28
N VAL A 214 16.13 -5.82 -16.41
CA VAL A 214 16.18 -7.29 -16.40
C VAL A 214 15.17 -7.97 -17.35
N ASN A 215 14.34 -7.17 -18.02
CA ASN A 215 13.39 -7.60 -19.06
C ASN A 215 13.50 -6.72 -20.32
N PRO A 216 14.59 -6.83 -21.10
CA PRO A 216 14.89 -5.89 -22.18
C PRO A 216 13.85 -5.83 -23.31
N SER A 217 13.05 -6.88 -23.52
CA SER A 217 11.95 -6.88 -24.49
C SER A 217 10.87 -5.84 -24.19
N LEU A 218 10.73 -5.42 -22.94
CA LEU A 218 9.79 -4.38 -22.54
C LEU A 218 10.22 -2.97 -23.00
N GLY A 219 11.51 -2.78 -23.31
CA GLY A 219 12.04 -1.52 -23.80
C GLY A 219 12.07 -0.44 -22.72
N SER A 220 11.73 0.80 -23.09
CA SER A 220 11.67 1.92 -22.14
C SER A 220 10.35 1.96 -21.36
N ALA A 221 10.30 2.77 -20.29
CA ALA A 221 9.07 2.95 -19.51
C ALA A 221 7.88 3.45 -20.34
N ALA A 222 8.12 4.16 -21.44
CA ALA A 222 7.08 4.63 -22.35
C ALA A 222 6.55 3.52 -23.29
N GLU A 223 7.35 2.49 -23.55
CA GLU A 223 7.03 1.38 -24.45
C GLU A 223 6.52 0.15 -23.70
N CYS A 224 6.86 0.04 -22.41
CA CYS A 224 6.60 -1.13 -21.57
C CYS A 224 5.16 -1.63 -21.67
N ASP A 225 4.16 -0.76 -21.48
CA ASP A 225 2.76 -1.17 -21.51
C ASP A 225 2.32 -1.73 -22.88
N THR A 226 2.99 -1.33 -23.97
CA THR A 226 2.70 -1.83 -25.33
C THR A 226 3.41 -3.16 -25.59
N ASN A 227 4.60 -3.34 -25.01
CA ASN A 227 5.42 -4.53 -25.18
C ASN A 227 5.12 -5.63 -24.15
N LEU A 228 4.33 -5.31 -23.12
CA LEU A 228 3.94 -6.26 -22.08
C LEU A 228 2.86 -7.21 -22.61
N GLU A 229 3.28 -8.41 -22.98
CA GLU A 229 2.38 -9.43 -23.56
C GLU A 229 1.63 -10.24 -22.48
N PRO A 230 0.28 -10.25 -22.47
CA PRO A 230 -0.49 -11.04 -21.51
C PRO A 230 -0.18 -12.54 -21.57
N GLY A 231 -0.02 -13.16 -20.42
CA GLY A 231 0.32 -14.58 -20.28
C GLY A 231 1.82 -14.90 -20.33
N VAL A 232 2.65 -13.93 -20.67
CA VAL A 232 4.12 -14.07 -20.67
C VAL A 232 4.69 -13.75 -19.28
N TRP A 233 5.74 -14.47 -18.90
CA TRP A 233 6.44 -14.32 -17.63
C TRP A 233 7.67 -13.41 -17.76
N TYR A 234 7.82 -12.50 -16.80
CA TYR A 234 8.90 -11.52 -16.70
C TYR A 234 9.57 -11.62 -15.32
N CYS A 235 10.85 -11.29 -15.22
CA CYS A 235 11.55 -11.27 -13.95
C CYS A 235 11.17 -10.02 -13.14
N LEU A 236 10.57 -10.18 -11.97
CA LEU A 236 10.18 -9.07 -11.11
C LEU A 236 11.26 -8.74 -10.07
N SER A 237 11.94 -9.75 -9.54
CA SER A 237 13.00 -9.56 -8.54
C SER A 237 14.24 -10.34 -8.96
N PRO A 238 15.18 -9.69 -9.66
CA PRO A 238 16.42 -10.32 -10.11
C PRO A 238 17.34 -10.65 -8.93
N HIS A 239 18.20 -11.64 -9.10
CA HIS A 239 19.29 -11.87 -8.17
C HIS A 239 20.32 -10.73 -8.25
N TYR A 240 21.12 -10.48 -7.20
CA TYR A 240 22.19 -9.46 -7.25
C TYR A 240 23.23 -9.66 -8.38
N PHE A 241 23.36 -10.89 -8.87
CA PHE A 241 24.23 -11.27 -9.99
C PHE A 241 23.38 -11.73 -11.19
N TRP A 242 22.32 -11.00 -11.49
CA TRP A 242 21.38 -11.37 -12.55
C TRP A 242 21.99 -11.28 -13.96
N ASP A 243 23.02 -10.45 -14.09
CA ASP A 243 23.79 -10.17 -15.28
C ASP A 243 25.01 -11.10 -15.45
N GLU A 244 25.28 -11.96 -14.47
CA GLU A 244 26.38 -12.94 -14.52
C GLU A 244 25.94 -14.30 -15.10
N GLU A 245 26.83 -14.94 -15.87
CA GLU A 245 26.62 -16.32 -16.32
C GLU A 245 26.68 -17.28 -15.12
N GLN A 246 25.62 -18.09 -14.94
CA GLN A 246 25.62 -19.12 -13.90
C GLN A 246 26.70 -20.17 -14.18
N PRO A 247 27.43 -20.63 -13.15
CA PRO A 247 28.40 -21.69 -13.32
C PRO A 247 27.68 -22.94 -13.86
N GLU A 248 28.20 -23.52 -14.95
CA GLU A 248 27.59 -24.71 -15.53
C GLU A 248 27.49 -25.81 -14.47
N PRO A 249 26.34 -26.50 -14.36
CA PRO A 249 26.23 -27.65 -13.49
C PRO A 249 27.31 -28.67 -13.89
N PRO A 250 28.01 -29.28 -12.92
CA PRO A 250 29.12 -30.17 -13.22
C PRO A 250 28.66 -31.28 -14.17
N ASN A 251 29.31 -31.32 -15.34
CA ASN A 251 28.99 -32.25 -16.42
C ASN A 251 28.99 -33.69 -15.87
N GLY A 252 27.90 -34.41 -16.11
CA GLY A 252 27.46 -35.53 -15.28
C GLY A 252 28.45 -36.69 -15.09
N THR A 253 28.41 -37.28 -13.89
CA THR A 253 28.13 -38.71 -13.62
C THR A 253 28.51 -39.04 -12.18
N ALA A 254 27.64 -38.69 -11.22
CA ALA A 254 27.75 -39.25 -9.88
C ALA A 254 27.11 -40.64 -9.89
N ALA A 255 27.94 -41.67 -10.04
CA ALA A 255 27.55 -43.06 -9.84
C ALA A 255 26.89 -43.22 -8.46
N ALA A 256 25.77 -43.95 -8.43
CA ALA A 256 25.03 -44.25 -7.21
C ALA A 256 25.94 -44.93 -6.17
N VAL A 257 26.15 -44.27 -5.02
CA VAL A 257 26.81 -44.87 -3.86
C VAL A 257 25.78 -45.75 -3.14
N PRO A 258 26.02 -47.07 -2.97
CA PRO A 258 25.07 -47.92 -2.27
C PRO A 258 25.11 -47.58 -0.78
N ARG A 259 23.91 -47.44 -0.20
CA ARG A 259 23.73 -47.27 1.25
C ARG A 259 24.24 -48.52 1.97
N ARG A 260 25.09 -48.32 2.98
CA ARG A 260 25.31 -49.27 4.08
C ARG A 260 24.75 -48.68 5.35
#